data_AF-A0ABD0PFG1-F1
#
_entry.id   AF-A0ABD0PFG1-F1
#
_cell.length_a   1.000
_cell.length_b   1.000
_cell.length_c   1.000
_cell.angle_alpha   90.00
_cell.angle_beta   90.00
_cell.angle_gamma   90.00
#
_symmetry.space_group_name_H-M   'P 1'
#
loop_
_entity.id
_entity.type
_entity.pdbx_description
1 polymer ?
#
loop_
_entity_poly.entity_id
_entity_poly.type
_entity_poly.pdbx_seq_one_letter_code
_entity_poly.pdbx_strand_id
1 'polypeptide(L)' 'HFLSTYDIDCTPEVKGEVVQCMGSFQDGVAEKYRRSTHVTPKSYLSFIHDYKTIYKEKHSEVQTLAD' A
#
# COMPACT_ATOMS: atom_id res chain seq x y z
N HIS A 1 -7.49 2.33 7.32
CA HIS A 1 -7.83 1.04 7.97
C HIS A 1 -6.71 -0.01 7.86
N PHE A 2 -6.20 -0.37 6.67
CA PHE A 2 -5.20 -1.45 6.53
C PHE A 2 -3.73 -1.03 6.73
N LEU A 3 -3.39 0.21 6.40
CA LEU A 3 -2.07 0.81 6.61
C LEU A 3 -2.04 1.83 7.74
N SER A 4 -3.20 2.21 8.29
CA SER A 4 -3.26 3.20 9.38
C SER A 4 -2.51 2.75 10.63
N THR A 5 -2.46 1.44 10.90
CA THR A 5 -1.73 0.84 12.02
C THR A 5 -0.35 0.30 11.63
N TYR A 6 0.00 0.31 10.34
CA TYR A 6 1.32 -0.13 9.90
C TYR A 6 2.32 1.00 10.10
N ASP A 7 3.48 0.71 10.68
CA ASP A 7 4.48 1.74 10.92
C ASP A 7 5.23 2.06 9.63
N ILE A 8 5.32 3.35 9.31
CA ILE A 8 5.99 3.87 8.13
C ILE A 8 6.78 5.06 8.64
N ASP A 9 8.08 5.06 8.39
CA ASP A 9 9.01 6.13 8.77
C ASP A 9 8.75 7.40 7.95
N CYS A 10 7.70 8.13 8.35
CA CYS A 10 7.29 9.41 7.79
C CYS A 10 6.39 10.16 8.78
N THR A 11 6.08 11.43 8.49
CA THR A 11 5.16 12.20 9.34
C THR A 11 3.72 11.68 9.20
N PRO A 12 2.84 11.91 10.20
CA PRO A 12 1.44 11.51 10.13
C PRO A 12 0.70 12.05 8.91
N GLU A 13 1.04 13.27 8.46
CA GLU A 13 0.46 13.90 7.28
C GLU A 13 0.82 13.11 6.02
N VAL A 14 2.12 12.82 5.82
CA VAL A 14 2.61 12.04 4.68
C VAL A 14 2.02 10.62 4.70
N LYS A 15 1.91 10.01 5.88
CA LYS A 15 1.23 8.71 6.04
C LYS A 15 -0.23 8.76 5.60
N GLY A 16 -0.94 9.85 5.91
CA GLY A 16 -2.30 10.09 5.45
C GLY A 16 -2.40 10.14 3.93
N GLU A 17 -1.48 10.85 3.27
CA GLU A 17 -1.42 10.94 1.81
C GLU A 17 -1.15 9.58 1.14
N VAL A 18 -0.25 8.77 1.70
CA VAL A 18 0.01 7.40 1.21
C VAL A 18 -1.25 6.54 1.26
N VAL A 19 -2.00 6.60 2.37
CA VAL A 19 -3.25 5.84 2.53
C VAL A 19 -4.31 6.29 1.50
N GLN A 20 -4.45 7.60 1.28
CA GLN A 20 -5.38 8.15 0.29
C GLN A 20 -5.01 7.77 -1.14
N CYS A 21 -3.73 7.86 -1.48
CA CYS A 21 -3.20 7.52 -2.79
C CYS A 21 -3.47 6.04 -3.14
N MET A 22 -3.24 5.12 -2.21
CA MET A 22 -3.54 3.70 -2.42
C MET A 22 -5.03 3.39 -2.56
N GLY A 23 -5.90 4.12 -1.85
CA GLY A 23 -7.35 4.03 -2.05
C GLY A 23 -7.72 4.42 -3.48
N SER A 24 -7.18 5.54 -3.96
CA SER A 24 -7.42 6.04 -5.32
C SER A 24 -6.96 5.07 -6.41
N PHE A 25 -5.82 4.39 -6.21
CA PHE A 25 -5.36 3.35 -7.14
C PHE A 25 -6.30 2.16 -7.19
N GLN A 26 -6.78 1.70 -6.04
CA GLN A 26 -7.74 0.60 -5.97
C GLN A 26 -9.07 0.97 -6.63
N ASP A 27 -9.54 2.20 -6.44
CA ASP A 27 -10.74 2.70 -7.11
C ASP A 27 -10.55 2.71 -8.63
N GLY A 28 -9.41 3.20 -9.14
CA GLY A 28 -9.11 3.18 -10.57
C GLY A 28 -9.02 1.76 -11.16
N VAL A 29 -8.44 0.80 -10.43
CA VAL A 29 -8.45 -0.62 -10.82
C VAL A 29 -9.87 -1.17 -10.80
N ALA A 30 -10.64 -0.91 -9.74
CA ALA A 30 -12.02 -1.36 -9.62
C ALA A 30 -12.89 -0.83 -10.76
N GLU A 31 -12.77 0.45 -11.12
CA GLU A 31 -13.47 1.07 -12.24
C GLU A 31 -13.09 0.44 -13.59
N LYS A 32 -11.80 0.24 -13.84
CA LYS A 32 -11.30 -0.33 -15.10
C LYS A 32 -11.75 -1.76 -15.33
N TYR A 33 -11.85 -2.56 -14.27
CA TYR A 33 -12.17 -3.99 -14.37
C TYR A 33 -13.62 -4.33 -14.04
N ARG A 34 -14.44 -3.33 -13.64
CA ARG A 34 -15.83 -3.47 -13.19
C ARG A 34 -16.75 -4.27 -14.12
N ARG A 35 -16.47 -4.33 -15.43
CA ARG A 35 -17.27 -5.06 -16.44
C ARG A 35 -16.57 -6.29 -17.03
N SER A 36 -15.26 -6.50 -16.80
CA SER A 36 -14.49 -7.59 -17.41
C SER A 36 -14.03 -8.66 -16.42
N THR A 37 -13.89 -8.33 -15.13
CA THR A 37 -13.47 -9.28 -14.07
C THR A 37 -14.02 -8.83 -12.73
N HIS A 38 -14.43 -9.78 -11.87
CA HIS A 38 -14.93 -9.44 -10.54
C HIS A 38 -13.74 -8.98 -9.66
N VAL A 39 -13.62 -7.68 -9.42
CA VAL A 39 -12.59 -7.13 -8.54
C VAL A 39 -13.06 -7.34 -7.11
N THR A 40 -12.44 -8.29 -6.41
CA THR A 40 -12.80 -8.61 -5.02
C THR A 40 -11.91 -7.84 -4.05
N PRO A 41 -12.37 -7.58 -2.81
CA PRO A 41 -11.52 -7.03 -1.75
C PRO A 41 -10.21 -7.81 -1.54
N LYS A 42 -10.16 -9.08 -1.94
CA LYS A 42 -8.97 -9.94 -1.86
C LYS A 42 -7.79 -9.38 -2.67
N SER A 43 -8.01 -8.80 -3.85
CA SER A 43 -6.89 -8.22 -4.63
C SER A 43 -6.29 -7.00 -3.95
N TYR A 44 -7.13 -6.16 -3.33
CA TYR A 44 -6.65 -5.02 -2.56
C TYR A 44 -5.89 -5.46 -1.30
N LEU A 45 -6.39 -6.49 -0.61
CA LEU A 45 -5.71 -7.06 0.55
C LEU A 45 -4.33 -7.64 0.20
N SER A 46 -4.23 -8.35 -0.94
CA SER A 46 -2.95 -8.82 -1.47
C SER A 46 -2.03 -7.63 -1.79
N PHE A 47 -2.53 -6.61 -2.50
CA PHE A 47 -1.75 -5.41 -2.81
C PHE A 47 -1.18 -4.72 -1.54
N ILE A 48 -2.00 -4.55 -0.49
CA ILE A 48 -1.53 -3.96 0.76
C ILE A 48 -0.54 -4.86 1.50
N HIS A 49 -0.73 -6.18 1.45
CA HIS A 49 0.21 -7.14 2.02
C HIS A 49 1.57 -7.03 1.33
N ASP A 50 1.57 -7.07 0.00
CA ASP A 50 2.79 -6.98 -0.81
C ASP A 50 3.51 -5.65 -0.59
N TYR A 51 2.77 -4.54 -0.48
CA TYR A 51 3.36 -3.24 -0.12
C TYR A 51 4.12 -3.29 1.20
N LYS A 52 3.54 -3.88 2.25
CA LYS A 52 4.20 -4.00 3.57
C LYS A 52 5.47 -4.85 3.50
N THR A 53 5.44 -5.93 2.73
CA THR A 53 6.60 -6.80 2.52
C THR A 53 7.72 -6.03 1.84
N ILE A 54 7.43 -5.38 0.70
CA ILE A 54 8.41 -4.60 -0.05
C ILE A 54 8.95 -3.43 0.78
N TYR A 55 8.09 -2.73 1.51
CA TYR A 55 8.52 -1.63 2.38
C TYR A 55 9.52 -2.11 3.42
N LYS A 56 9.24 -3.22 4.11
CA LYS A 56 10.14 -3.80 5.11
C LYS A 56 11.49 -4.20 4.50
N GLU A 57 11.47 -4.86 3.34
CA GLU A 57 12.69 -5.27 2.63
C GLU A 57 13.54 -4.04 2.26
N LYS A 58 12.93 -3.03 1.64
CA LYS A 58 13.64 -1.81 1.24
C LYS A 58 14.13 -0.97 2.41
N HIS A 59 13.35 -0.89 3.48
CA HIS A 59 13.77 -0.22 4.70
C HIS A 59 14.99 -0.92 5.31
N SER A 60 14.99 -2.25 5.37
CA SER A 60 16.13 -3.02 5.85
C SER A 60 17.36 -2.83 4.97
N GLU A 61 17.22 -2.84 3.63
CA GLU A 61 18.33 -2.58 2.69
C GLU A 61 18.96 -1.21 2.96
N VAL A 62 18.14 -0.17 3.13
CA VAL A 62 18.63 1.20 3.39
C VAL A 62 19.33 1.30 4.74
N GLN A 63 18.80 0.66 5.79
CA GLN A 63 19.46 0.63 7.10
C GLN A 63 20.82 -0.06 7.03
N THR A 64 20.92 -1.21 6.34
CA THR A 64 22.21 -1.92 6.21
C THR A 64 23.28 -1.17 5.42
N LEU A 65 22.89 -0.22 4.57
CA LEU A 65 23.81 0.64 3.81
C LEU A 65 24.26 1.88 4.60
N ALA A 66 23.54 2.21 5.67
CA ALA A 66 23.83 3.34 6.54
C ALA A 66 24.75 2.97 7.74
N ASP A 67 24.94 1.67 7.99
CA ASP A 67 25.89 1.09 8.94
C ASP A 67 27.30 0.90 8.33
#